data_AF-A0A5R8NZT3-F1
#
_entry.id   AF-A0A5R8NZT3-F1
#
_cell.length_a   1.000
_cell.length_b   1.000
_cell.length_c   1.000
_cell.angle_alpha   90.00
_cell.angle_beta   90.00
_cell.angle_gamma   90.00
#
_symmetry.space_group_name_H-M   'P 1'
#
loop_
_entity.id
_entity.type
_entity.pdbx_description
1 polymer ?
#
loop_
_entity_poly.entity_id
_entity_poly.type
_entity_poly.pdbx_seq_one_letter_code
_entity_poly.pdbx_strand_id
1 'polypeptide(L)'
;MMGMSVRSMMSVPSAVHPVRAIVTREQRPHPEYRRNRGRVGHTDRVVDDNGASDAAPDSSEPGRRAAPAPAGDPADGDSSGDGAQHDGATSADRDGVESSRHGAPRGPARADRDSHAAALRPLVESGTLTEQQLDAVLGALAEPPARPARTKLLAEIAAYTGAGLLPAGIALVLAASWEDLARTGRVAILALITVVVAAIAVAVAGGPAALFRSIRDRAAEHTHVQAARTRLAAVLLALTAALVAGTVGSAIEDGNTDSAWVYACVAGLIAAVAGYLALPSLVGILVCAVFSVAVVSGVITDFAELDDGWVGAGILLLGVVWAALTRLGAFAERWAGYLIAVVFAVFGAQSSGEYDSMVLAYWLTALVAVFCFALYLTERSWVLVLGGAGALALAAVEGVWDWTDGSVAAAGAVLILGALILGAGGYLLTRAGHSCG
;
A
#
# COMPACT_ATOMS: atom_id res chain seq x y z
N MET A 1 -39.15 -30.70 -11.78
CA MET A 1 -38.75 -31.83 -10.91
C MET A 1 -37.52 -32.50 -11.52
N MET A 2 -36.32 -31.95 -11.27
CA MET A 2 -35.05 -32.49 -11.75
C MET A 2 -33.95 -31.89 -10.86
N GLY A 3 -33.42 -32.67 -9.92
CA GLY A 3 -32.34 -32.22 -9.04
C GLY A 3 -30.99 -32.57 -9.67
N MET A 4 -30.12 -31.59 -9.87
CA MET A 4 -28.77 -31.81 -10.38
C MET A 4 -27.75 -31.64 -9.24
N SER A 5 -27.00 -32.72 -8.98
CA SER A 5 -26.19 -32.87 -7.77
C SER A 5 -24.78 -32.27 -7.96
N VAL A 6 -24.52 -31.12 -7.34
CA VAL A 6 -23.19 -30.49 -7.32
C VAL A 6 -22.31 -31.15 -6.25
N ARG A 7 -21.81 -32.36 -6.54
CA ARG A 7 -20.93 -33.08 -5.59
C ARG A 7 -19.92 -34.05 -6.23
N SER A 8 -19.11 -33.54 -7.17
CA SER A 8 -17.86 -34.19 -7.59
C SER A 8 -16.95 -33.23 -8.37
N MET A 9 -15.99 -32.59 -7.69
CA MET A 9 -14.68 -32.17 -8.22
C MET A 9 -13.89 -31.41 -7.14
N MET A 10 -13.19 -32.13 -6.27
CA MET A 10 -12.04 -31.58 -5.51
C MET A 10 -11.13 -32.72 -5.07
N SER A 11 -10.13 -33.00 -5.91
CA SER A 11 -8.93 -33.76 -5.53
C SER A 11 -7.76 -33.12 -6.26
N VAL A 12 -6.93 -32.39 -5.53
CA VAL A 12 -5.69 -31.78 -6.03
C VAL A 12 -4.58 -32.15 -5.04
N PRO A 13 -3.48 -32.79 -5.49
CA PRO A 13 -2.43 -33.26 -4.60
C PRO A 13 -1.49 -32.12 -4.15
N SER A 14 -1.12 -32.14 -2.87
CA SER A 14 -0.11 -31.24 -2.31
C SER A 14 1.29 -31.51 -2.86
N ALA A 15 1.94 -30.48 -3.41
CA ALA A 15 3.39 -30.43 -3.60
C ALA A 15 3.91 -29.05 -3.15
N VAL A 16 4.53 -29.01 -1.98
CA VAL A 16 5.07 -27.77 -1.38
C VAL A 16 6.56 -27.65 -1.70
N HIS A 17 6.96 -26.61 -2.44
CA HIS A 17 8.35 -26.18 -2.55
C HIS A 17 8.55 -24.80 -1.92
N PRO A 18 9.63 -24.57 -1.15
CA PRO A 18 9.85 -23.32 -0.43
C PRO A 18 10.39 -22.22 -1.36
N VAL A 19 9.59 -21.18 -1.59
CA VAL A 19 10.03 -19.98 -2.31
C VAL A 19 10.96 -19.15 -1.43
N ARG A 20 12.19 -18.92 -1.88
CA ARG A 20 13.12 -17.96 -1.26
C ARG A 20 12.59 -16.53 -1.44
N ALA A 21 12.47 -15.80 -0.33
CA ALA A 21 12.10 -14.39 -0.37
C ALA A 21 13.17 -13.55 -1.07
N ILE A 22 12.81 -12.94 -2.21
CA ILE A 22 13.61 -11.90 -2.87
C ILE A 22 13.28 -10.58 -2.17
N VAL A 23 14.24 -10.03 -1.41
CA VAL A 23 14.12 -8.72 -0.77
C VAL A 23 14.55 -7.66 -1.77
N THR A 24 13.60 -7.12 -2.54
CA THR A 24 13.87 -6.04 -3.50
C THR A 24 14.02 -4.71 -2.76
N ARG A 25 15.28 -4.33 -2.49
CA ARG A 25 15.64 -3.10 -1.75
C ARG A 25 16.19 -2.04 -2.71
N GLU A 26 15.31 -1.27 -3.36
CA GLU A 26 15.70 0.04 -3.91
C GLU A 26 14.48 0.95 -4.14
N GLN A 27 14.26 1.91 -3.23
CA GLN A 27 13.54 3.15 -3.51
C GLN A 27 14.53 4.29 -3.26
N ARG A 28 15.15 4.80 -4.33
CA ARG A 28 15.91 6.05 -4.27
C ARG A 28 14.94 7.22 -4.32
N PRO A 29 15.06 8.23 -3.44
CA PRO A 29 14.33 9.48 -3.63
C PRO A 29 14.81 10.19 -4.90
N HIS A 30 13.86 10.62 -5.73
CA HIS A 30 14.15 11.42 -6.92
C HIS A 30 14.68 12.81 -6.51
N PRO A 31 15.74 13.33 -7.15
CA PRO A 31 16.19 14.69 -6.90
C PRO A 31 15.15 15.70 -7.41
N GLU A 32 14.68 16.59 -6.53
CA GLU A 32 13.77 17.67 -6.91
C GLU A 32 14.41 18.61 -7.91
N TYR A 33 13.75 18.78 -9.06
CA TYR A 33 14.14 19.75 -10.08
C TYR A 33 13.75 21.17 -9.61
N ARG A 34 14.55 21.75 -8.72
CA ARG A 34 14.33 23.07 -8.11
C ARG A 34 14.35 24.17 -9.19
N ARG A 35 13.16 24.47 -9.73
CA ARG A 35 12.98 25.36 -10.88
C ARG A 35 13.39 26.79 -10.53
N ASN A 36 14.57 27.16 -11.01
CA ASN A 36 15.19 28.47 -10.83
C ASN A 36 14.26 29.59 -11.33
N ARG A 37 13.65 30.37 -10.42
CA ARG A 37 12.86 31.56 -10.78
C ARG A 37 13.82 32.74 -10.97
N GLY A 38 14.00 33.14 -12.22
CA GLY A 38 14.92 34.20 -12.60
C GLY A 38 14.63 35.54 -11.91
N ARG A 39 15.71 36.16 -11.42
CA ARG A 39 15.76 37.48 -10.82
C ARG A 39 15.80 38.55 -11.91
N VAL A 40 14.65 39.07 -12.32
CA VAL A 40 14.47 40.28 -13.14
C VAL A 40 13.19 40.96 -12.62
N GLY A 41 13.13 42.26 -12.34
CA GLY A 41 14.06 43.34 -12.65
C GLY A 41 13.94 44.50 -11.64
N HIS A 42 14.92 45.38 -11.73
CA HIS A 42 15.10 46.58 -10.92
C HIS A 42 14.40 47.74 -11.63
N THR A 43 13.45 48.41 -10.98
CA THR A 43 12.88 49.68 -11.48
C THR A 43 12.73 50.66 -10.35
N ASP A 44 13.46 51.76 -10.44
CA ASP A 44 13.33 52.91 -9.56
C ASP A 44 11.91 53.50 -9.57
N ARG A 45 11.45 53.92 -8.39
CA ARG A 45 10.57 55.07 -8.20
C ARG A 45 10.90 55.63 -6.81
N VAL A 46 11.72 56.68 -6.80
CA VAL A 46 11.26 58.08 -6.67
C VAL A 46 10.60 58.30 -5.32
N VAL A 47 11.40 58.92 -4.46
CA VAL A 47 10.99 59.64 -3.26
C VAL A 47 9.96 60.69 -3.64
N ASP A 48 8.85 60.75 -2.90
CA ASP A 48 8.20 62.02 -2.59
C ASP A 48 7.81 62.01 -1.12
N ASP A 49 7.92 63.19 -0.52
CA ASP A 49 8.08 63.42 0.91
C ASP A 49 6.85 64.14 1.50
N ASN A 50 6.79 64.24 2.84
CA ASN A 50 5.90 65.08 3.63
C ASN A 50 4.40 64.69 3.77
N GLY A 51 3.95 64.61 5.03
CA GLY A 51 2.55 64.43 5.42
C GLY A 51 2.36 64.30 6.93
N ALA A 52 2.81 65.30 7.71
CA ALA A 52 2.77 65.26 9.17
C ALA A 52 1.39 65.55 9.77
N SER A 53 1.06 64.86 10.86
CA SER A 53 0.42 65.35 12.11
C SER A 53 0.07 64.12 12.99
N ASP A 54 0.67 63.97 14.16
CA ASP A 54 0.28 64.57 15.45
C ASP A 54 -0.94 63.90 16.11
N ALA A 55 -0.67 63.00 17.06
CA ALA A 55 -1.24 63.01 18.41
C ALA A 55 -0.70 61.84 19.27
N ALA A 56 0.06 62.18 20.31
CA ALA A 56 0.35 61.32 21.48
C ALA A 56 -0.78 61.53 22.55
N PRO A 57 -0.71 61.04 23.82
CA PRO A 57 0.35 60.27 24.50
C PRO A 57 -0.15 59.11 25.43
N ASP A 58 0.80 58.50 26.17
CA ASP A 58 0.69 57.85 27.50
C ASP A 58 -0.40 56.76 27.76
N SER A 59 -0.17 55.64 28.46
CA SER A 59 0.96 55.10 29.25
C SER A 59 0.73 53.57 29.43
N SER A 60 1.43 52.73 30.20
CA SER A 60 2.54 52.88 31.17
C SER A 60 3.34 51.56 31.30
N GLU A 61 4.66 51.65 31.49
CA GLU A 61 5.50 50.59 32.11
C GLU A 61 5.37 50.60 33.67
N PRO A 62 6.03 49.73 34.48
CA PRO A 62 6.91 48.59 34.17
C PRO A 62 6.60 47.28 34.96
N GLY A 63 7.27 46.17 34.62
CA GLY A 63 7.08 44.85 35.26
C GLY A 63 8.35 44.02 35.54
N ARG A 64 9.43 44.62 36.05
CA ARG A 64 10.68 43.89 36.39
C ARG A 64 10.51 42.89 37.56
N ARG A 65 10.78 41.60 37.32
CA ARG A 65 11.39 40.65 38.29
C ARG A 65 12.35 39.72 37.53
N ALA A 66 13.67 39.88 37.66
CA ALA A 66 14.51 39.46 38.79
C ALA A 66 14.79 37.94 38.76
N ALA A 67 15.92 37.58 38.17
CA ALA A 67 16.54 36.27 38.30
C ALA A 67 17.37 36.16 39.59
N PRO A 68 17.56 34.95 40.12
CA PRO A 68 18.77 34.60 40.84
C PRO A 68 19.48 33.39 40.22
N ALA A 69 20.81 33.49 40.15
CA ALA A 69 21.74 32.37 40.00
C ALA A 69 22.59 32.29 41.30
N PRO A 70 23.68 31.49 41.35
CA PRO A 70 23.65 30.05 41.63
C PRO A 70 24.34 29.72 42.98
N ALA A 71 24.07 28.55 43.56
CA ALA A 71 24.83 28.02 44.69
C ALA A 71 24.70 26.49 44.81
N GLY A 72 25.79 25.79 45.16
CA GLY A 72 25.79 24.37 45.51
C GLY A 72 26.80 23.53 44.71
N ASP A 73 28.05 23.54 45.16
CA ASP A 73 29.12 22.63 44.71
C ASP A 73 29.21 21.42 45.70
N PRO A 74 30.26 20.59 45.70
CA PRO A 74 30.15 19.14 45.49
C PRO A 74 29.98 18.33 46.78
N ALA A 75 29.66 17.04 46.62
CA ALA A 75 29.71 16.05 47.70
C ALA A 75 30.49 14.81 47.25
N ASP A 76 31.58 14.52 47.95
CA ASP A 76 32.43 13.36 47.73
C ASP A 76 31.70 12.03 48.03
N GLY A 77 32.07 10.99 47.27
CA GLY A 77 31.51 9.64 47.35
C GLY A 77 32.61 8.58 47.36
N ASP A 78 33.57 8.72 48.27
CA ASP A 78 34.62 7.73 48.52
C ASP A 78 34.00 6.39 48.95
N SER A 79 34.30 5.33 48.19
CA SER A 79 34.04 3.95 48.61
C SER A 79 35.19 3.04 48.15
N SER A 80 36.27 3.17 48.90
CA SER A 80 37.33 2.17 49.02
C SER A 80 36.81 0.72 48.97
N GLY A 81 37.38 -0.07 48.05
CA GLY A 81 37.09 -1.50 47.83
C GLY A 81 38.38 -2.30 47.71
N ASP A 82 39.08 -2.45 48.84
CA ASP A 82 40.31 -3.22 48.98
C ASP A 82 40.08 -4.71 48.69
N GLY A 83 41.05 -5.40 48.05
CA GLY A 83 40.79 -6.73 47.48
C GLY A 83 41.91 -7.44 46.74
N ALA A 84 42.91 -7.93 47.48
CA ALA A 84 43.72 -9.11 47.15
C ALA A 84 44.57 -9.08 45.86
N GLN A 85 45.69 -8.36 45.99
CA GLN A 85 47.02 -8.80 45.55
C GLN A 85 47.20 -10.34 45.54
N HIS A 86 47.60 -10.92 44.41
CA HIS A 86 48.21 -12.26 44.38
C HIS A 86 49.31 -12.34 43.31
N ASP A 87 50.54 -12.08 43.75
CA ASP A 87 51.74 -12.37 42.96
C ASP A 87 51.96 -13.89 42.84
N GLY A 88 52.45 -14.33 41.68
CA GLY A 88 52.65 -15.75 41.36
C GLY A 88 53.47 -15.94 40.09
N ALA A 89 54.76 -15.61 40.15
CA ALA A 89 55.66 -15.69 39.00
C ALA A 89 56.40 -17.04 38.88
N THR A 90 56.19 -17.73 37.76
CA THR A 90 57.10 -18.70 37.10
C THR A 90 56.74 -18.67 35.62
N SER A 91 57.53 -18.12 34.68
CA SER A 91 58.90 -18.45 34.27
C SER A 91 59.06 -19.83 33.62
N ALA A 92 59.72 -19.82 32.45
CA ALA A 92 60.27 -20.93 31.69
C ALA A 92 59.33 -21.83 30.85
N ASP A 93 59.33 -21.53 29.54
CA ASP A 93 59.91 -22.43 28.53
C ASP A 93 59.12 -23.68 28.07
N ARG A 94 58.47 -23.56 26.89
CA ARG A 94 58.71 -24.48 25.75
C ARG A 94 58.07 -24.03 24.44
N ASP A 95 58.95 -23.86 23.47
CA ASP A 95 58.84 -24.09 22.03
C ASP A 95 57.51 -24.60 21.41
N GLY A 96 57.19 -24.02 20.25
CA GLY A 96 56.96 -24.86 19.07
C GLY A 96 55.52 -25.30 18.75
N VAL A 97 54.58 -24.36 18.58
CA VAL A 97 53.43 -24.59 17.69
C VAL A 97 53.26 -23.41 16.74
N GLU A 98 53.99 -23.49 15.62
CA GLU A 98 53.90 -22.53 14.53
C GLU A 98 52.63 -22.72 13.70
N SER A 99 52.06 -21.60 13.25
CA SER A 99 51.37 -21.48 11.97
C SER A 99 50.25 -22.48 11.61
N SER A 100 49.10 -22.38 12.30
CA SER A 100 47.78 -22.64 11.67
C SER A 100 46.63 -21.91 12.38
N ARG A 101 46.81 -20.61 12.64
CA ARG A 101 45.66 -19.72 12.88
C ARG A 101 44.92 -19.49 11.57
N HIS A 102 44.11 -20.48 11.22
CA HIS A 102 43.14 -20.41 10.13
C HIS A 102 42.33 -19.12 10.30
N GLY A 103 42.48 -18.18 9.37
CA GLY A 103 41.93 -16.83 9.51
C GLY A 103 40.41 -16.90 9.60
N ALA A 104 39.87 -16.70 10.81
CA ALA A 104 38.42 -16.58 11.00
C ALA A 104 37.90 -15.54 10.01
N PRO A 105 36.98 -15.89 9.10
CA PRO A 105 36.59 -15.02 8.00
C PRO A 105 36.11 -13.70 8.57
N ARG A 106 36.73 -12.59 8.14
CA ARG A 106 36.31 -11.24 8.52
C ARG A 106 34.85 -11.10 8.12
N GLY A 107 33.95 -11.15 9.11
CA GLY A 107 32.52 -11.28 8.85
C GLY A 107 31.99 -10.14 7.99
N PRO A 108 30.93 -10.38 7.17
CA PRO A 108 30.44 -9.42 6.19
C PRO A 108 30.08 -8.04 6.79
N ALA A 109 29.74 -7.99 8.09
CA ALA A 109 29.49 -6.75 8.83
C ALA A 109 30.67 -5.76 8.87
N ARG A 110 31.94 -6.21 8.74
CA ARG A 110 33.08 -5.27 8.60
C ARG A 110 33.14 -4.70 7.18
N ALA A 111 33.01 -5.54 6.16
CA ALA A 111 33.03 -5.11 4.76
C ALA A 111 31.91 -4.10 4.44
N ASP A 112 30.70 -4.30 5.01
CA ASP A 112 29.62 -3.31 4.91
C ASP A 112 29.95 -2.00 5.66
N ARG A 113 30.60 -2.05 6.83
CA ARG A 113 30.96 -0.82 7.55
C ARG A 113 32.02 -0.01 6.80
N ASP A 114 33.01 -0.69 6.26
CA ASP A 114 34.10 -0.10 5.49
C ASP A 114 33.58 0.50 4.16
N SER A 115 32.59 -0.13 3.51
CA SER A 115 31.96 0.41 2.29
C SER A 115 31.08 1.64 2.55
N HIS A 116 30.30 1.65 3.63
CA HIS A 116 29.54 2.86 4.03
C HIS A 116 30.48 4.00 4.43
N ALA A 117 31.57 3.72 5.16
CA ALA A 117 32.57 4.74 5.50
C ALA A 117 33.24 5.33 4.24
N ALA A 118 33.61 4.49 3.28
CA ALA A 118 34.18 4.94 2.01
C ALA A 118 33.18 5.78 1.17
N ALA A 119 31.89 5.43 1.18
CA ALA A 119 30.85 6.17 0.47
C ALA A 119 30.51 7.52 1.11
N LEU A 120 30.65 7.65 2.43
CA LEU A 120 30.38 8.90 3.16
C LEU A 120 31.59 9.85 3.24
N ARG A 121 32.82 9.36 3.07
CA ARG A 121 34.05 10.17 3.16
C ARG A 121 34.08 11.42 2.26
N PRO A 122 33.62 11.39 1.00
CA PRO A 122 33.56 12.58 0.14
C PRO A 122 32.66 13.71 0.69
N LEU A 123 31.66 13.39 1.52
CA LEU A 123 30.83 14.39 2.20
C LEU A 123 31.56 15.08 3.36
N VAL A 124 32.53 14.40 3.96
CA VAL A 124 33.43 15.01 4.96
C VAL A 124 34.49 15.87 4.28
N GLU A 125 35.11 15.36 3.20
CA GLU A 125 36.09 16.10 2.40
C GLU A 125 35.52 17.38 1.77
N SER A 126 34.23 17.39 1.41
CA SER A 126 33.51 18.59 0.95
C SER A 126 32.94 19.47 2.08
N GLY A 127 33.21 19.14 3.34
CA GLY A 127 32.79 19.93 4.51
C GLY A 127 31.27 19.92 4.79
N THR A 128 30.50 19.02 4.16
CA THR A 128 29.05 18.87 4.42
C THR A 128 28.77 18.06 5.68
N LEU A 129 29.65 17.12 6.03
CA LEU A 129 29.67 16.39 7.30
C LEU A 129 30.97 16.70 8.04
N THR A 130 30.91 16.82 9.37
CA THR A 130 32.12 16.74 10.19
C THR A 130 32.49 15.29 10.45
N GLU A 131 33.77 14.99 10.77
CA GLU A 131 34.19 13.63 11.17
C GLU A 131 33.36 13.12 12.37
N GLN A 132 33.00 14.00 13.31
CA GLN A 132 32.14 13.65 14.45
C GLN A 132 30.72 13.27 14.03
N GLN A 133 30.19 13.86 12.95
CA GLN A 133 28.90 13.46 12.37
C GLN A 133 29.02 12.17 11.55
N LEU A 134 30.15 11.94 10.86
CA LEU A 134 30.43 10.66 10.20
C LEU A 134 30.45 9.51 11.22
N ASP A 135 31.18 9.67 12.33
CA ASP A 135 31.21 8.68 13.41
C ASP A 135 29.82 8.48 14.06
N ALA A 136 29.03 9.55 14.23
CA ALA A 136 27.66 9.42 14.73
C ALA A 136 26.75 8.63 13.76
N VAL A 137 26.87 8.86 12.45
CA VAL A 137 26.12 8.11 11.41
C VAL A 137 26.60 6.66 11.33
N LEU A 138 27.91 6.41 11.35
CA LEU A 138 28.50 5.06 11.38
C LEU A 138 28.26 4.34 12.71
N GLY A 139 27.95 5.07 13.79
CA GLY A 139 27.43 4.55 15.05
C GLY A 139 25.97 4.11 14.90
N ALA A 140 25.09 5.00 14.46
CA ALA A 140 23.67 4.73 14.26
C ALA A 140 23.39 3.63 13.21
N LEU A 141 24.22 3.51 12.17
CA LEU A 141 24.16 2.43 11.18
C LEU A 141 24.74 1.10 11.68
N ALA A 142 25.67 1.14 12.64
CA ALA A 142 26.24 -0.06 13.25
C ALA A 142 25.41 -0.60 14.42
N GLU A 143 24.54 0.23 15.01
CA GLU A 143 23.54 -0.20 15.97
C GLU A 143 22.60 -1.20 15.28
N PRO A 144 22.63 -2.50 15.65
CA PRO A 144 21.84 -3.50 14.93
C PRO A 144 20.37 -3.14 15.11
N PRO A 145 19.56 -3.02 14.03
CA PRO A 145 18.17 -2.61 14.15
C PRO A 145 17.49 -3.51 15.15
N ALA A 146 17.06 -2.92 16.28
CA ALA A 146 16.69 -3.64 17.48
C ALA A 146 15.64 -4.69 17.12
N ARG A 147 16.07 -5.96 17.06
CA ARG A 147 15.24 -7.04 16.50
C ARG A 147 13.95 -7.04 17.31
N PRO A 148 12.77 -6.90 16.67
CA PRO A 148 11.52 -6.86 17.41
C PRO A 148 11.47 -8.13 18.26
N ALA A 149 11.31 -7.96 19.58
CA ALA A 149 11.34 -9.07 20.51
C ALA A 149 10.39 -10.16 20.00
N ARG A 150 10.79 -11.45 20.09
CA ARG A 150 9.96 -12.55 19.55
C ARG A 150 8.53 -12.51 20.10
N THR A 151 8.37 -12.06 21.35
CA THR A 151 7.08 -11.77 22.00
C THR A 151 6.26 -10.70 21.27
N LYS A 152 6.86 -9.62 20.78
CA LYS A 152 6.18 -8.59 19.97
C LYS A 152 5.70 -9.15 18.63
N LEU A 153 6.53 -9.93 17.93
CA LEU A 153 6.12 -10.59 16.68
C LEU A 153 4.98 -11.59 16.91
N LEU A 154 5.05 -12.39 17.98
CA LEU A 154 3.98 -13.33 18.34
C LEU A 154 2.69 -12.60 18.74
N ALA A 155 2.78 -11.48 19.47
CA ALA A 155 1.62 -10.64 19.80
C ALA A 155 1.02 -9.98 18.55
N GLU A 156 1.84 -9.55 17.61
CA GLU A 156 1.41 -8.97 16.33
C GLU A 156 0.72 -10.01 15.43
N ILE A 157 1.29 -11.22 15.32
CA ILE A 157 0.65 -12.36 14.63
C ILE A 157 -0.66 -12.74 15.32
N ALA A 158 -0.67 -12.87 16.65
CA ALA A 158 -1.89 -13.20 17.40
C ALA A 158 -2.98 -12.12 17.25
N ALA A 159 -2.61 -10.84 17.20
CA ALA A 159 -3.53 -9.74 16.95
C ALA A 159 -4.12 -9.80 15.53
N TYR A 160 -3.30 -10.03 14.49
CA TYR A 160 -3.80 -10.19 13.12
C TYR A 160 -4.65 -11.45 12.94
N THR A 161 -4.22 -12.59 13.50
CA THR A 161 -4.99 -13.83 13.47
C THR A 161 -6.31 -13.68 14.22
N GLY A 162 -6.33 -13.06 15.40
CA GLY A 162 -7.55 -12.76 16.15
C GLY A 162 -8.48 -11.81 15.41
N ALA A 163 -7.94 -10.77 14.77
CA ALA A 163 -8.71 -9.83 13.96
C ALA A 163 -9.33 -10.46 12.69
N GLY A 164 -8.76 -11.55 12.17
CA GLY A 164 -9.36 -12.34 11.08
C GLY A 164 -10.33 -13.42 11.57
N LEU A 165 -10.01 -14.12 12.66
CA LEU A 165 -10.85 -15.18 13.21
C LEU A 165 -12.13 -14.65 13.86
N LEU A 166 -12.11 -13.47 14.48
CA LEU A 166 -13.30 -12.88 15.10
C LEU A 166 -14.45 -12.61 14.09
N PRO A 167 -14.25 -11.87 12.97
CA PRO A 167 -15.31 -11.68 11.98
C PRO A 167 -15.67 -12.99 11.26
N ALA A 168 -14.71 -13.92 11.04
CA ALA A 168 -15.03 -15.23 10.49
C ALA A 168 -15.94 -16.07 11.42
N GLY A 169 -15.68 -16.04 12.73
CA GLY A 169 -16.52 -16.69 13.74
C GLY A 169 -17.91 -16.05 13.83
N ILE A 170 -18.00 -14.72 13.79
CA ILE A 170 -19.27 -14.00 13.73
C ILE A 170 -20.05 -14.37 12.45
N ALA A 171 -19.38 -14.41 11.30
CA ALA A 171 -20.00 -14.80 10.03
C ALA A 171 -20.49 -16.26 10.04
N LEU A 172 -19.74 -17.19 10.63
CA LEU A 172 -20.17 -18.59 10.80
C LEU A 172 -21.37 -18.73 11.74
N VAL A 173 -21.39 -18.01 12.86
CA VAL A 173 -22.54 -18.00 13.79
C VAL A 173 -23.76 -17.38 13.13
N LEU A 174 -23.59 -16.26 12.41
CA LEU A 174 -24.68 -15.65 11.65
C LEU A 174 -25.21 -16.60 10.59
N ALA A 175 -24.34 -17.23 9.79
CA ALA A 175 -24.75 -18.20 8.76
C ALA A 175 -25.49 -19.41 9.36
N ALA A 176 -25.01 -19.95 10.48
CA ALA A 176 -25.61 -21.10 11.16
C ALA A 176 -26.94 -20.79 11.86
N SER A 177 -27.22 -19.52 12.17
CA SER A 177 -28.47 -19.09 12.85
C SER A 177 -29.38 -18.24 11.95
N TRP A 178 -28.99 -17.99 10.70
CA TRP A 178 -29.65 -17.02 9.81
C TRP A 178 -31.12 -17.38 9.59
N GLU A 179 -31.38 -18.64 9.25
CA GLU A 179 -32.73 -19.14 8.94
C GLU A 179 -33.65 -19.12 10.18
N ASP A 180 -33.11 -19.39 11.37
CA ASP A 180 -33.86 -19.40 12.64
C ASP A 180 -34.19 -17.99 13.16
N LEU A 181 -33.37 -16.98 12.85
CA LEU A 181 -33.64 -15.61 13.29
C LEU A 181 -34.77 -14.99 12.47
N ALA A 182 -35.83 -14.57 13.17
CA ALA A 182 -36.82 -13.66 12.64
C ALA A 182 -36.15 -12.42 12.02
N ARG A 183 -36.67 -11.97 10.86
CA ARG A 183 -36.09 -10.89 10.05
C ARG A 183 -35.80 -9.59 10.82
N THR A 184 -36.66 -9.21 11.76
CA THR A 184 -36.43 -8.06 12.66
C THR A 184 -35.19 -8.26 13.54
N GLY A 185 -34.93 -9.49 14.01
CA GLY A 185 -33.69 -9.87 14.69
C GLY A 185 -32.48 -9.82 13.75
N ARG A 186 -32.65 -10.32 12.50
CA ARG A 186 -31.82 -10.08 11.30
C ARG A 186 -31.19 -8.68 11.31
N VAL A 187 -32.07 -7.71 11.10
CA VAL A 187 -31.74 -6.28 10.97
C VAL A 187 -31.21 -5.69 12.28
N ALA A 188 -31.85 -5.97 13.42
CA ALA A 188 -31.47 -5.37 14.70
C ALA A 188 -30.07 -5.77 15.15
N ILE A 189 -29.68 -7.04 14.97
CA ILE A 189 -28.35 -7.53 15.33
C ILE A 189 -27.29 -6.96 14.39
N LEU A 190 -27.52 -6.98 13.07
CA LEU A 190 -26.58 -6.39 12.11
C LEU A 190 -26.41 -4.88 12.30
N ALA A 191 -27.50 -4.14 12.53
CA ALA A 191 -27.44 -2.71 12.83
C ALA A 191 -26.64 -2.42 14.11
N LEU A 192 -26.85 -3.20 15.17
CA LEU A 192 -26.10 -3.06 16.43
C LEU A 192 -24.60 -3.34 16.22
N ILE A 193 -24.24 -4.43 15.55
CA ILE A 193 -22.84 -4.77 15.24
C ILE A 193 -22.22 -3.67 14.36
N THR A 194 -22.94 -3.17 13.35
CA THR A 194 -22.51 -2.06 12.48
C THR A 194 -22.13 -0.83 13.29
N VAL A 195 -23.02 -0.38 14.20
CA VAL A 195 -22.79 0.79 15.05
C VAL A 195 -21.60 0.58 16.00
N VAL A 196 -21.48 -0.61 16.61
CA VAL A 196 -20.36 -0.93 17.51
C VAL A 196 -19.02 -0.95 16.75
N VAL A 197 -18.94 -1.62 15.59
CA VAL A 197 -17.72 -1.68 14.78
C VAL A 197 -17.34 -0.29 14.25
N ALA A 198 -18.31 0.51 13.80
CA ALA A 198 -18.07 1.89 13.39
C ALA A 198 -17.55 2.77 14.54
N ALA A 199 -18.15 2.67 15.74
CA ALA A 199 -17.70 3.41 16.91
C ALA A 199 -16.26 3.02 17.33
N ILE A 200 -15.92 1.73 17.29
CA ILE A 200 -14.56 1.25 17.55
C ILE A 200 -13.59 1.78 16.49
N ALA A 201 -13.96 1.77 15.20
CA ALA A 201 -13.13 2.31 14.12
C ALA A 201 -12.82 3.80 14.33
N VAL A 202 -13.84 4.60 14.68
CA VAL A 202 -13.70 6.03 15.00
C VAL A 202 -12.81 6.24 16.23
N ALA A 203 -12.98 5.45 17.28
CA ALA A 203 -12.17 5.54 18.50
C ALA A 203 -10.69 5.18 18.24
N VAL A 204 -10.42 4.09 17.51
CA VAL A 204 -9.07 3.65 17.13
C VAL A 204 -8.37 4.67 16.23
N ALA A 205 -9.12 5.39 15.39
CA ALA A 205 -8.62 6.49 14.56
C ALA A 205 -8.28 7.78 15.35
N GLY A 206 -8.61 7.86 16.65
CA GLY A 206 -8.39 9.05 17.47
C GLY A 206 -9.61 10.00 17.54
N GLY A 207 -10.80 9.52 17.21
CA GLY A 207 -12.06 10.27 17.27
C GLY A 207 -12.49 10.89 15.93
N PRO A 208 -13.72 11.43 15.85
CA PRO A 208 -14.30 11.92 14.59
C PRO A 208 -13.53 13.10 14.00
N ALA A 209 -12.94 13.96 14.84
CA ALA A 209 -12.09 15.07 14.39
C ALA A 209 -10.76 14.62 13.76
N ALA A 210 -10.27 13.43 14.09
CA ALA A 210 -9.05 12.86 13.50
C ALA A 210 -9.32 12.25 12.11
N LEU A 211 -10.50 11.63 11.91
CA LEU A 211 -10.90 11.05 10.64
C LEU A 211 -10.95 12.06 9.49
N PHE A 212 -11.47 13.26 9.74
CA PHE A 212 -11.59 14.30 8.71
C PHE A 212 -10.47 15.35 8.73
N ARG A 213 -9.46 15.20 9.62
CA ARG A 213 -8.27 16.07 9.58
C ARG A 213 -7.56 15.90 8.24
N SER A 214 -7.26 17.01 7.58
CA SER A 214 -7.04 17.02 6.14
C SER A 214 -5.90 16.09 5.71
N ILE A 215 -6.04 15.46 4.54
CA ILE A 215 -5.01 14.59 3.96
C ILE A 215 -3.66 15.34 3.83
N ARG A 216 -3.72 16.67 3.69
CA ARG A 216 -2.56 17.57 3.56
C ARG A 216 -1.71 17.63 4.83
N ASP A 217 -2.32 17.59 6.01
CA ASP A 217 -1.62 17.72 7.29
C ASP A 217 -0.90 16.41 7.68
N ARG A 218 -1.44 15.25 7.27
CA ARG A 218 -0.89 13.92 7.61
C ARG A 218 0.48 13.65 6.99
N ALA A 219 0.82 14.30 5.88
CA ALA A 219 2.08 14.08 5.16
C ALA A 219 3.32 14.51 5.96
N ALA A 220 3.18 15.44 6.91
CA ALA A 220 4.31 15.99 7.68
C ALA A 220 4.67 15.16 8.93
N GLU A 221 3.76 14.31 9.44
CA GLU A 221 3.85 13.74 10.79
C GLU A 221 3.89 12.20 10.79
N HIS A 222 4.76 11.62 9.96
CA HIS A 222 4.90 10.15 9.82
C HIS A 222 5.77 9.51 10.92
N THR A 223 5.31 9.61 12.17
CA THR A 223 5.88 8.86 13.29
C THR A 223 5.45 7.38 13.19
N HIS A 224 6.41 6.44 13.20
CA HIS A 224 6.20 5.00 12.93
C HIS A 224 5.04 4.32 13.71
N VAL A 225 4.68 4.81 14.90
CA VAL A 225 3.63 4.26 15.76
C VAL A 225 2.21 4.51 15.20
N GLN A 226 2.01 5.60 14.45
CA GLN A 226 0.71 5.99 13.89
C GLN A 226 0.17 4.93 12.89
N ALA A 227 1.08 4.23 12.19
CA ALA A 227 0.77 3.34 11.08
C ALA A 227 -0.01 2.07 11.47
N ALA A 228 0.12 1.57 12.70
CA ALA A 228 -0.58 0.35 13.12
C ALA A 228 -2.07 0.63 13.42
N ARG A 229 -2.35 1.73 14.13
CA ARG A 229 -3.74 2.14 14.48
C ARG A 229 -4.55 2.51 13.24
N THR A 230 -3.95 3.23 12.28
CA THR A 230 -4.63 3.59 11.04
C THR A 230 -4.95 2.37 10.18
N ARG A 231 -4.07 1.36 10.10
CA ARG A 231 -4.37 0.09 9.41
C ARG A 231 -5.54 -0.65 10.07
N LEU A 232 -5.58 -0.74 11.40
CA LEU A 232 -6.69 -1.37 12.12
C LEU A 232 -8.02 -0.63 11.90
N ALA A 233 -8.02 0.70 12.03
CA ALA A 233 -9.21 1.51 11.75
C ALA A 233 -9.72 1.35 10.31
N ALA A 234 -8.81 1.27 9.32
CA ALA A 234 -9.18 1.03 7.92
C ALA A 234 -9.87 -0.34 7.71
N VAL A 235 -9.38 -1.40 8.35
CA VAL A 235 -10.01 -2.73 8.31
C VAL A 235 -11.38 -2.72 9.00
N LEU A 236 -11.53 -2.01 10.12
CA LEU A 236 -12.82 -1.87 10.80
C LEU A 236 -13.83 -1.07 9.95
N LEU A 237 -13.41 0.01 9.28
CA LEU A 237 -14.28 0.76 8.34
C LEU A 237 -14.70 -0.08 7.13
N ALA A 238 -13.79 -0.91 6.61
CA ALA A 238 -14.09 -1.87 5.56
C ALA A 238 -15.13 -2.93 6.02
N LEU A 239 -15.01 -3.43 7.24
CA LEU A 239 -15.99 -4.32 7.86
C LEU A 239 -17.34 -3.61 8.09
N THR A 240 -17.33 -2.35 8.53
CA THR A 240 -18.55 -1.53 8.64
C THR A 240 -19.28 -1.43 7.29
N ALA A 241 -18.57 -1.24 6.17
CA ALA A 241 -19.22 -1.18 4.86
C ALA A 241 -19.93 -2.50 4.48
N ALA A 242 -19.31 -3.66 4.78
CA ALA A 242 -19.94 -4.96 4.62
C ALA A 242 -21.16 -5.16 5.52
N LEU A 243 -21.09 -4.72 6.78
CA LEU A 243 -22.19 -4.80 7.74
C LEU A 243 -23.34 -3.84 7.38
N VAL A 244 -23.05 -2.64 6.86
CA VAL A 244 -24.07 -1.72 6.31
C VAL A 244 -24.82 -2.38 5.16
N ALA A 245 -24.09 -2.99 4.20
CA ALA A 245 -24.72 -3.71 3.10
C ALA A 245 -25.64 -4.83 3.61
N GLY A 246 -25.14 -5.71 4.48
CA GLY A 246 -25.96 -6.78 5.08
C GLY A 246 -27.19 -6.26 5.83
N THR A 247 -27.03 -5.19 6.62
CA THR A 247 -28.14 -4.57 7.37
C THR A 247 -29.22 -4.04 6.42
N VAL A 248 -28.84 -3.36 5.34
CA VAL A 248 -29.77 -2.80 4.35
C VAL A 248 -30.44 -3.91 3.52
N GLY A 249 -29.69 -4.94 3.12
CA GLY A 249 -30.24 -6.11 2.41
C GLY A 249 -31.34 -6.80 3.22
N SER A 250 -31.04 -7.18 4.47
CA SER A 250 -32.03 -7.79 5.37
C SER A 250 -33.17 -6.86 5.77
N ALA A 251 -33.00 -5.53 5.63
CA ALA A 251 -34.08 -4.57 5.86
C ALA A 251 -35.03 -4.47 4.66
N ILE A 252 -34.58 -4.74 3.43
CA ILE A 252 -35.36 -4.60 2.18
C ILE A 252 -35.97 -5.93 1.69
N GLU A 253 -35.54 -7.08 2.23
CA GLU A 253 -36.01 -8.47 2.01
C GLU A 253 -37.53 -8.72 2.33
N ASP A 254 -38.44 -7.74 2.24
CA ASP A 254 -39.84 -7.79 2.74
C ASP A 254 -40.87 -8.34 1.73
N GLY A 255 -40.41 -8.74 0.55
CA GLY A 255 -41.19 -9.56 -0.37
C GLY A 255 -41.10 -9.08 -1.82
N ASN A 256 -40.69 -9.99 -2.70
CA ASN A 256 -40.88 -9.92 -4.15
C ASN A 256 -40.18 -8.78 -4.92
N THR A 257 -39.22 -8.07 -4.30
CA THR A 257 -38.28 -7.20 -5.02
C THR A 257 -36.91 -7.85 -5.09
N ASP A 258 -36.62 -8.49 -6.22
CA ASP A 258 -35.32 -9.14 -6.48
C ASP A 258 -34.15 -8.14 -6.39
N SER A 259 -34.39 -6.85 -6.66
CA SER A 259 -33.43 -5.74 -6.53
C SER A 259 -32.92 -5.41 -5.11
N ALA A 260 -33.38 -6.12 -4.05
CA ALA A 260 -33.01 -5.85 -2.67
C ALA A 260 -31.47 -5.89 -2.41
N TRP A 261 -30.76 -6.81 -3.07
CA TRP A 261 -29.30 -6.93 -2.95
C TRP A 261 -28.56 -5.77 -3.61
N VAL A 262 -29.11 -5.16 -4.66
CA VAL A 262 -28.51 -4.00 -5.32
C VAL A 262 -28.51 -2.79 -4.39
N TYR A 263 -29.62 -2.53 -3.69
CA TYR A 263 -29.69 -1.49 -2.66
C TYR A 263 -28.71 -1.74 -1.50
N ALA A 264 -28.52 -3.01 -1.09
CA ALA A 264 -27.51 -3.40 -0.13
C ALA A 264 -26.09 -3.06 -0.64
N CYS A 265 -25.76 -3.40 -1.89
CA CYS A 265 -24.47 -3.07 -2.49
C CYS A 265 -24.25 -1.56 -2.65
N VAL A 266 -25.29 -0.77 -2.98
CA VAL A 266 -25.22 0.69 -3.04
C VAL A 266 -24.92 1.28 -1.66
N ALA A 267 -25.62 0.82 -0.61
CA ALA A 267 -25.37 1.26 0.76
C ALA A 267 -23.94 0.88 1.23
N GLY A 268 -23.49 -0.32 0.89
CA GLY A 268 -22.11 -0.78 1.10
C GLY A 268 -21.09 0.09 0.38
N LEU A 269 -21.34 0.46 -0.88
CA LEU A 269 -20.47 1.35 -1.66
C LEU A 269 -20.38 2.74 -1.04
N ILE A 270 -21.50 3.33 -0.63
CA ILE A 270 -21.53 4.64 0.04
C ILE A 270 -20.72 4.59 1.35
N ALA A 271 -20.90 3.54 2.16
CA ALA A 271 -20.15 3.34 3.40
C ALA A 271 -18.65 3.11 3.13
N ALA A 272 -18.30 2.36 2.09
CA ALA A 272 -16.91 2.12 1.67
C ALA A 272 -16.22 3.41 1.22
N VAL A 273 -16.89 4.22 0.39
CA VAL A 273 -16.39 5.52 -0.07
C VAL A 273 -16.23 6.48 1.11
N ALA A 274 -17.21 6.56 2.02
CA ALA A 274 -17.10 7.37 3.23
C ALA A 274 -15.93 6.94 4.13
N GLY A 275 -15.75 5.62 4.32
CA GLY A 275 -14.63 5.05 5.06
C GLY A 275 -13.26 5.32 4.41
N TYR A 276 -13.19 5.22 3.07
CA TYR A 276 -11.98 5.54 2.31
C TYR A 276 -11.65 7.04 2.34
N LEU A 277 -12.64 7.93 2.24
CA LEU A 277 -12.44 9.39 2.34
C LEU A 277 -11.97 9.81 3.73
N ALA A 278 -12.46 9.16 4.79
CA ALA A 278 -11.97 9.37 6.15
C ALA A 278 -10.54 8.83 6.34
N LEU A 279 -10.27 7.61 5.86
CA LEU A 279 -8.97 6.96 6.03
C LEU A 279 -8.47 6.29 4.74
N PRO A 280 -7.82 7.07 3.85
CA PRO A 280 -7.29 6.58 2.59
C PRO A 280 -6.35 5.39 2.81
N SER A 281 -6.72 4.23 2.28
CA SER A 281 -6.08 2.95 2.57
C SER A 281 -6.33 1.94 1.45
N LEU A 282 -5.37 1.05 1.20
CA LEU A 282 -5.50 -0.01 0.18
C LEU A 282 -6.73 -0.89 0.42
N VAL A 283 -7.03 -1.22 1.67
CA VAL A 283 -8.22 -2.01 2.04
C VAL A 283 -9.50 -1.26 1.68
N GLY A 284 -9.60 0.04 1.99
CA GLY A 284 -10.75 0.86 1.60
C GLY A 284 -10.94 0.94 0.08
N ILE A 285 -9.85 1.06 -0.68
CA ILE A 285 -9.90 1.04 -2.15
C ILE A 285 -10.43 -0.31 -2.65
N LEU A 286 -9.93 -1.44 -2.14
CA LEU A 286 -10.40 -2.78 -2.53
C LEU A 286 -11.88 -3.00 -2.20
N VAL A 287 -12.36 -2.53 -1.06
CA VAL A 287 -13.80 -2.64 -0.71
C VAL A 287 -14.67 -1.75 -1.59
N CYS A 288 -14.23 -0.53 -1.92
CA CYS A 288 -14.89 0.30 -2.94
C CYS A 288 -14.96 -0.42 -4.30
N ALA A 289 -13.88 -1.09 -4.69
CA ALA A 289 -13.80 -1.84 -5.95
C ALA A 289 -14.83 -2.97 -6.00
N VAL A 290 -14.84 -3.85 -4.99
CA VAL A 290 -15.80 -4.98 -4.88
C VAL A 290 -17.24 -4.49 -4.91
N PHE A 291 -17.59 -3.49 -4.10
CA PHE A 291 -18.95 -2.94 -4.12
C PHE A 291 -19.30 -2.24 -5.43
N SER A 292 -18.35 -1.59 -6.11
CA SER A 292 -18.61 -0.93 -7.39
C SER A 292 -18.94 -1.93 -8.51
N VAL A 293 -18.31 -3.11 -8.52
CA VAL A 293 -18.69 -4.21 -9.44
C VAL A 293 -20.09 -4.71 -9.13
N ALA A 294 -20.37 -5.03 -7.86
CA ALA A 294 -21.67 -5.56 -7.46
C ALA A 294 -22.82 -4.59 -7.77
N VAL A 295 -22.62 -3.28 -7.56
CA VAL A 295 -23.59 -2.24 -7.94
C VAL A 295 -23.77 -2.17 -9.46
N VAL A 296 -22.69 -2.18 -10.24
CA VAL A 296 -22.80 -2.11 -11.72
C VAL A 296 -23.49 -3.34 -12.29
N SER A 297 -23.15 -4.55 -11.82
CA SER A 297 -23.84 -5.78 -12.21
C SER A 297 -25.33 -5.70 -11.89
N GLY A 298 -25.69 -5.39 -10.64
CA GLY A 298 -27.10 -5.35 -10.21
C GLY A 298 -27.95 -4.26 -10.86
N VAL A 299 -27.35 -3.11 -11.20
CA VAL A 299 -28.06 -2.07 -11.97
C VAL A 299 -28.34 -2.53 -13.41
N ILE A 300 -27.45 -3.32 -14.01
CA ILE A 300 -27.64 -3.82 -15.38
C ILE A 300 -28.66 -4.96 -15.42
N THR A 301 -28.55 -5.93 -14.51
CA THR A 301 -29.46 -7.09 -14.47
C THR A 301 -30.86 -6.72 -13.97
N ASP A 302 -30.96 -6.00 -12.85
CA ASP A 302 -32.22 -5.89 -12.10
C ASP A 302 -33.00 -4.59 -12.39
N PHE A 303 -32.33 -3.53 -12.86
CA PHE A 303 -32.97 -2.23 -13.13
C PHE A 303 -33.07 -1.90 -14.62
N ALA A 304 -32.15 -2.38 -15.44
CA ALA A 304 -32.18 -2.18 -16.88
C ALA A 304 -32.80 -3.36 -17.65
N GLU A 305 -33.02 -4.50 -16.98
CA GLU A 305 -33.52 -5.75 -17.58
C GLU A 305 -32.73 -6.16 -18.83
N LEU A 306 -31.41 -5.90 -18.82
CA LEU A 306 -30.52 -6.19 -19.94
C LEU A 306 -29.92 -7.59 -19.82
N ASP A 307 -29.76 -8.25 -20.97
CA ASP A 307 -29.09 -9.55 -21.06
C ASP A 307 -27.67 -9.51 -20.47
N ASP A 308 -27.22 -10.63 -19.90
CA ASP A 308 -25.94 -10.80 -19.20
C ASP A 308 -24.72 -10.22 -19.95
N GLY A 309 -24.72 -10.26 -21.29
CA GLY A 309 -23.64 -9.70 -22.12
C GLY A 309 -23.37 -8.21 -21.87
N TRP A 310 -24.38 -7.44 -21.44
CA TRP A 310 -24.22 -6.03 -21.05
C TRP A 310 -23.45 -5.85 -19.73
N VAL A 311 -23.43 -6.85 -18.85
CA VAL A 311 -22.68 -6.80 -17.58
C VAL A 311 -21.17 -6.68 -17.85
N GLY A 312 -20.66 -7.40 -18.87
CA GLY A 312 -19.27 -7.26 -19.33
C GLY A 312 -18.94 -5.83 -19.77
N ALA A 313 -19.80 -5.23 -20.60
CA ALA A 313 -19.64 -3.85 -21.05
C ALA A 313 -19.71 -2.83 -19.89
N GLY A 314 -20.58 -3.08 -18.90
CA GLY A 314 -20.66 -2.30 -17.67
C GLY A 314 -19.37 -2.34 -16.84
N ILE A 315 -18.80 -3.53 -16.64
CA ILE A 315 -17.56 -3.71 -15.87
C ILE A 315 -16.35 -3.14 -16.65
N LEU A 316 -16.34 -3.22 -17.98
CA LEU A 316 -15.35 -2.56 -18.83
C LEU A 316 -15.41 -1.02 -18.65
N LEU A 317 -16.61 -0.44 -18.69
CA LEU A 317 -16.82 0.99 -18.45
C LEU A 317 -16.41 1.39 -17.03
N LEU A 318 -16.71 0.55 -16.03
CA LEU A 318 -16.26 0.74 -14.65
C LEU A 318 -14.72 0.78 -14.56
N GLY A 319 -14.01 -0.08 -15.30
CA GLY A 319 -12.55 -0.02 -15.42
C GLY A 319 -12.04 1.33 -15.96
N VAL A 320 -12.72 1.90 -16.97
CA VAL A 320 -12.41 3.25 -17.51
C VAL A 320 -12.66 4.35 -16.46
N VAL A 321 -13.77 4.27 -15.71
CA VAL A 321 -14.07 5.20 -14.61
C VAL A 321 -12.99 5.12 -13.52
N TRP A 322 -12.56 3.92 -13.14
CA TRP A 322 -11.47 3.72 -12.18
C TRP A 322 -10.13 4.29 -12.68
N ALA A 323 -9.80 4.13 -13.96
CA ALA A 323 -8.61 4.75 -14.56
C ALA A 323 -8.69 6.29 -14.53
N ALA A 324 -9.86 6.87 -14.81
CA ALA A 324 -10.08 8.32 -14.75
C ALA A 324 -9.96 8.87 -13.32
N LEU A 325 -10.60 8.23 -12.34
CA LEU A 325 -10.48 8.58 -10.92
C LEU A 325 -9.02 8.53 -10.42
N THR A 326 -8.27 7.52 -10.87
CA THR A 326 -6.84 7.38 -10.56
C THR A 326 -6.03 8.55 -11.13
N ARG A 327 -6.25 8.91 -12.41
CA ARG A 327 -5.60 10.03 -13.09
C ARG A 327 -5.94 11.40 -12.45
N LEU A 328 -7.16 11.55 -11.94
CA LEU A 328 -7.60 12.72 -11.17
C LEU A 328 -7.00 12.79 -9.75
N GLY A 329 -6.28 11.76 -9.31
CA GLY A 329 -5.65 11.73 -7.98
C GLY A 329 -6.62 11.42 -6.83
N ALA A 330 -7.76 10.78 -7.11
CA ALA A 330 -8.70 10.35 -6.05
C ALA A 330 -8.10 9.26 -5.14
N PHE A 331 -7.11 8.51 -5.63
CA PHE A 331 -6.43 7.46 -4.90
C PHE A 331 -5.07 7.89 -4.35
N ALA A 332 -4.86 7.69 -3.05
CA ALA A 332 -3.56 7.91 -2.40
C ALA A 332 -2.47 7.02 -3.03
N GLU A 333 -2.81 5.75 -3.28
CA GLU A 333 -1.94 4.76 -3.91
C GLU A 333 -2.34 4.58 -5.39
N ARG A 334 -1.82 5.46 -6.27
CA ARG A 334 -2.18 5.46 -7.71
C ARG A 334 -1.98 4.10 -8.39
N TRP A 335 -0.95 3.36 -8.02
CA TRP A 335 -0.67 2.04 -8.61
C TRP A 335 -1.81 1.04 -8.33
N ALA A 336 -2.47 1.12 -7.17
CA ALA A 336 -3.59 0.25 -6.81
C ALA A 336 -4.86 0.64 -7.59
N GLY A 337 -5.12 1.94 -7.76
CA GLY A 337 -6.21 2.42 -8.60
C GLY A 337 -6.08 1.97 -10.06
N TYR A 338 -4.87 2.05 -10.63
CA TYR A 338 -4.58 1.52 -11.96
C TYR A 338 -4.68 -0.01 -12.04
N LEU A 339 -4.26 -0.74 -11.00
CA LEU A 339 -4.37 -2.20 -10.98
C LEU A 339 -5.83 -2.64 -11.05
N ILE A 340 -6.70 -2.02 -10.26
CA ILE A 340 -8.14 -2.29 -10.25
C ILE A 340 -8.77 -1.91 -11.60
N ALA A 341 -8.42 -0.74 -12.15
CA ALA A 341 -8.89 -0.30 -13.46
C ALA A 341 -8.55 -1.31 -14.58
N VAL A 342 -7.31 -1.84 -14.59
CA VAL A 342 -6.89 -2.87 -15.55
C VAL A 342 -7.65 -4.17 -15.34
N VAL A 343 -7.77 -4.65 -14.10
CA VAL A 343 -8.48 -5.91 -13.79
C VAL A 343 -9.94 -5.83 -14.23
N PHE A 344 -10.64 -4.72 -13.95
CA PHE A 344 -12.02 -4.52 -14.39
C PHE A 344 -12.14 -4.37 -15.90
N ALA A 345 -11.22 -3.63 -16.55
CA ALA A 345 -11.24 -3.47 -18.00
C ALA A 345 -11.02 -4.81 -18.72
N VAL A 346 -10.06 -5.64 -18.29
CA VAL A 346 -9.82 -6.96 -18.88
C VAL A 346 -10.98 -7.91 -18.58
N PHE A 347 -11.46 -7.97 -17.33
CA PHE A 347 -12.59 -8.85 -16.97
C PHE A 347 -13.86 -8.49 -17.76
N GLY A 348 -14.21 -7.21 -17.85
CA GLY A 348 -15.37 -6.74 -18.61
C GLY A 348 -15.25 -6.99 -20.12
N ALA A 349 -14.05 -6.81 -20.70
CA ALA A 349 -13.78 -7.14 -22.10
C ALA A 349 -13.97 -8.63 -22.40
N GLN A 350 -13.53 -9.50 -21.49
CA GLN A 350 -13.68 -10.96 -21.60
C GLN A 350 -15.14 -11.41 -21.46
N SER A 351 -15.85 -10.96 -20.42
CA SER A 351 -17.27 -11.29 -20.22
C SER A 351 -18.20 -10.75 -21.32
N SER A 352 -17.76 -9.76 -22.11
CA SER A 352 -18.56 -9.24 -23.24
C SER A 352 -18.61 -10.18 -24.46
N GLY A 353 -17.75 -11.20 -24.53
CA GLY A 353 -17.69 -12.12 -25.69
C GLY A 353 -18.52 -13.40 -25.57
N GLU A 354 -19.08 -13.68 -24.39
CA GLU A 354 -19.54 -15.01 -24.00
C GLU A 354 -20.83 -15.49 -24.71
N TYR A 355 -21.53 -14.60 -25.42
CA TYR A 355 -22.89 -14.85 -25.93
C TYR A 355 -23.04 -15.00 -27.46
N ASP A 356 -22.14 -14.48 -28.29
CA ASP A 356 -22.28 -14.58 -29.77
C ASP A 356 -20.99 -14.38 -30.60
N SER A 357 -19.93 -13.74 -30.06
CA SER A 357 -18.65 -13.64 -30.80
C SER A 357 -17.44 -13.52 -29.88
N MET A 358 -16.61 -14.57 -29.83
CA MET A 358 -15.26 -14.53 -29.23
C MET A 358 -14.40 -13.44 -29.87
N VAL A 359 -14.64 -13.13 -31.15
CA VAL A 359 -14.03 -12.03 -31.91
C VAL A 359 -14.07 -10.71 -31.14
N LEU A 360 -15.20 -10.37 -30.51
CA LEU A 360 -15.33 -9.09 -29.80
C LEU A 360 -14.45 -9.03 -28.53
N ALA A 361 -14.36 -10.13 -27.77
CA ALA A 361 -13.61 -10.16 -26.52
C ALA A 361 -12.11 -9.93 -26.71
N TYR A 362 -11.48 -10.60 -27.69
CA TYR A 362 -10.04 -10.38 -27.93
C TYR A 362 -9.76 -9.00 -28.53
N TRP A 363 -10.66 -8.44 -29.36
CA TRP A 363 -10.53 -7.06 -29.86
C TRP A 363 -10.67 -6.02 -28.74
N LEU A 364 -11.64 -6.18 -27.84
CA LEU A 364 -11.78 -5.32 -26.66
C LEU A 364 -10.56 -5.44 -25.73
N THR A 365 -10.06 -6.67 -25.51
CA THR A 365 -8.89 -6.91 -24.66
C THR A 365 -7.61 -6.31 -25.28
N ALA A 366 -7.45 -6.37 -26.60
CA ALA A 366 -6.39 -5.68 -27.32
C ALA A 366 -6.52 -4.14 -27.23
N LEU A 367 -7.75 -3.60 -27.28
CA LEU A 367 -8.02 -2.18 -27.07
C LEU A 367 -7.65 -1.75 -25.63
N VAL A 368 -7.98 -2.55 -24.63
CA VAL A 368 -7.54 -2.34 -23.23
C VAL A 368 -6.01 -2.33 -23.14
N ALA A 369 -5.30 -3.20 -23.86
CA ALA A 369 -3.85 -3.17 -23.91
C ALA A 369 -3.30 -1.85 -24.50
N VAL A 370 -3.85 -1.41 -25.65
CA VAL A 370 -3.50 -0.13 -26.28
C VAL A 370 -3.77 1.04 -25.34
N PHE A 371 -4.90 1.04 -24.63
CA PHE A 371 -5.25 2.07 -23.64
C PHE A 371 -4.27 2.09 -22.46
N CYS A 372 -3.87 0.92 -21.95
CA CYS A 372 -2.86 0.81 -20.89
C CYS A 372 -1.50 1.40 -21.34
N PHE A 373 -1.04 1.07 -22.55
CA PHE A 373 0.19 1.64 -23.09
C PHE A 373 0.08 3.15 -23.37
N ALA A 374 -1.06 3.62 -23.87
CA ALA A 374 -1.31 5.05 -24.07
C ALA A 374 -1.31 5.83 -22.75
N LEU A 375 -1.92 5.28 -21.68
CA LEU A 375 -1.81 5.84 -20.33
C LEU A 375 -0.36 5.83 -19.83
N TYR A 376 0.39 4.75 -20.06
CA TYR A 376 1.80 4.63 -19.65
C TYR A 376 2.71 5.72 -20.23
N LEU A 377 2.44 6.19 -21.47
CA LEU A 377 3.15 7.33 -22.06
C LEU A 377 2.97 8.63 -21.26
N THR A 378 1.86 8.76 -20.52
CA THR A 378 1.55 9.94 -19.70
C THR A 378 1.88 9.76 -18.21
N GLU A 379 1.61 8.58 -17.64
CA GLU A 379 1.97 8.21 -16.27
C GLU A 379 2.81 6.93 -16.30
N ARG A 380 4.11 7.03 -16.02
CA ARG A 380 5.10 5.93 -16.11
C ARG A 380 4.96 4.89 -14.99
N SER A 381 3.75 4.36 -14.79
CA SER A 381 3.44 3.31 -13.82
C SER A 381 3.77 1.92 -14.38
N TRP A 382 4.52 1.11 -13.64
CA TRP A 382 4.82 -0.28 -14.00
C TRP A 382 3.56 -1.15 -14.16
N VAL A 383 2.50 -0.84 -13.41
CA VAL A 383 1.21 -1.56 -13.46
C VAL A 383 0.57 -1.45 -14.83
N LEU A 384 0.67 -0.30 -15.50
CA LEU A 384 0.13 -0.10 -16.85
C LEU A 384 0.91 -0.89 -17.90
N VAL A 385 2.22 -1.05 -17.73
CA VAL A 385 3.05 -1.88 -18.61
C VAL A 385 2.69 -3.36 -18.47
N LEU A 386 2.62 -3.87 -17.23
CA LEU A 386 2.26 -5.28 -16.99
C LEU A 386 0.82 -5.57 -17.38
N GLY A 387 -0.10 -4.63 -17.09
CA GLY A 387 -1.50 -4.73 -17.49
C GLY A 387 -1.68 -4.75 -19.00
N GLY A 388 -1.03 -3.83 -19.71
CA GLY A 388 -1.05 -3.79 -21.17
C GLY A 388 -0.41 -5.02 -21.82
N ALA A 389 0.74 -5.49 -21.29
CA ALA A 389 1.39 -6.69 -21.77
C ALA A 389 0.56 -7.96 -21.51
N GLY A 390 -0.06 -8.08 -20.33
CA GLY A 390 -0.93 -9.19 -19.98
C GLY A 390 -2.19 -9.25 -20.83
N ALA A 391 -2.87 -8.10 -21.01
CA ALA A 391 -4.05 -8.01 -21.88
C ALA A 391 -3.71 -8.32 -23.34
N LEU A 392 -2.58 -7.79 -23.86
CA LEU A 392 -2.13 -8.10 -25.22
C LEU A 392 -1.80 -9.59 -25.39
N ALA A 393 -1.19 -10.22 -24.38
CA ALA A 393 -0.88 -11.64 -24.41
C ALA A 393 -2.15 -12.51 -24.41
N LEU A 394 -3.15 -12.17 -23.59
CA LEU A 394 -4.46 -12.86 -23.58
C LEU A 394 -5.15 -12.74 -24.94
N ALA A 395 -5.31 -11.51 -25.45
CA ALA A 395 -5.93 -11.27 -26.75
C ALA A 395 -5.21 -11.99 -27.91
N ALA A 396 -3.88 -12.07 -27.87
CA ALA A 396 -3.09 -12.78 -28.87
C ALA A 396 -3.24 -14.31 -28.77
N VAL A 397 -3.31 -14.86 -27.55
CA VAL A 397 -3.54 -16.30 -27.35
C VAL A 397 -4.95 -16.70 -27.81
N GLU A 398 -5.97 -15.92 -27.45
CA GLU A 398 -7.36 -16.15 -27.85
C GLU A 398 -7.54 -16.03 -29.37
N GLY A 399 -7.07 -14.92 -29.98
CA GLY A 399 -7.20 -14.72 -31.42
C GLY A 399 -6.43 -15.76 -32.25
N VAL A 400 -5.28 -16.24 -31.78
CA VAL A 400 -4.55 -17.33 -32.46
C VAL A 400 -5.22 -18.68 -32.25
N TRP A 401 -5.80 -18.94 -31.08
CA TRP A 401 -6.57 -20.16 -30.83
C TRP A 401 -7.78 -20.25 -31.76
N ASP A 402 -8.56 -19.15 -31.85
CA ASP A 402 -9.75 -18.98 -32.69
C ASP A 402 -9.41 -19.13 -34.19
N TRP A 403 -8.44 -18.38 -34.71
CA TRP A 403 -8.08 -18.41 -36.14
C TRP A 403 -7.41 -19.69 -36.63
N THR A 404 -7.06 -20.62 -35.73
CA THR A 404 -6.31 -21.83 -36.09
C THR A 404 -6.97 -23.11 -35.62
N ASP A 405 -8.24 -23.06 -35.23
CA ASP A 405 -9.04 -24.19 -34.73
C ASP A 405 -8.29 -24.99 -33.63
N GLY A 406 -7.54 -24.28 -32.77
CA GLY A 406 -6.71 -24.88 -31.72
C GLY A 406 -5.39 -25.52 -32.17
N SER A 407 -4.83 -25.12 -33.33
CA SER A 407 -3.59 -25.70 -33.87
C SER A 407 -2.36 -25.44 -32.99
N VAL A 408 -1.76 -26.52 -32.50
CA VAL A 408 -0.50 -26.51 -31.71
C VAL A 408 0.66 -25.84 -32.46
N ALA A 409 0.69 -25.92 -33.79
CA ALA A 409 1.74 -25.30 -34.60
C ALA A 409 1.72 -23.76 -34.51
N ALA A 410 0.52 -23.16 -34.42
CA ALA A 410 0.35 -21.73 -34.31
C ALA A 410 0.78 -21.21 -32.93
N ALA A 411 0.43 -21.93 -31.85
CA ALA A 411 0.93 -21.65 -30.51
C ALA A 411 2.48 -21.67 -30.45
N GLY A 412 3.11 -22.62 -31.15
CA GLY A 412 4.57 -22.67 -31.31
C GLY A 412 5.15 -21.41 -31.99
N ALA A 413 4.52 -20.91 -33.05
CA ALA A 413 4.96 -19.71 -33.75
C ALA A 413 4.85 -18.44 -32.87
N VAL A 414 3.77 -18.30 -32.08
CA VAL A 414 3.58 -17.20 -31.12
C VAL A 414 4.66 -17.22 -30.04
N LEU A 415 4.98 -18.40 -29.49
CA LEU A 415 6.05 -18.55 -28.50
C LEU A 415 7.42 -18.13 -29.05
N ILE A 416 7.74 -18.50 -30.30
CA ILE A 416 8.98 -18.08 -30.97
C ILE A 416 9.02 -16.55 -31.13
N LEU A 417 7.93 -15.94 -31.59
CA LEU A 417 7.86 -14.48 -31.76
C LEU A 417 7.99 -13.74 -30.41
N GLY A 418 7.32 -14.22 -29.36
CA GLY A 418 7.43 -13.69 -28.00
C GLY A 418 8.86 -13.80 -27.44
N ALA A 419 9.53 -14.94 -27.66
CA ALA A 419 10.92 -15.13 -27.26
C ALA A 419 11.89 -14.20 -28.01
N LEU A 420 11.66 -13.94 -29.30
CA LEU A 420 12.45 -13.00 -30.09
C LEU A 420 12.28 -11.56 -29.59
N ILE A 421 11.06 -11.12 -29.31
CA ILE A 421 10.77 -9.79 -28.76
C ILE A 421 11.42 -9.63 -27.37
N LEU A 422 11.29 -10.63 -26.50
CA LEU A 422 11.89 -10.63 -25.16
C LEU A 422 13.43 -10.58 -25.23
N GLY A 423 14.04 -11.37 -26.13
CA GLY A 423 15.48 -11.36 -26.36
C GLY A 423 15.99 -10.02 -26.89
N ALA A 424 15.30 -9.41 -27.85
CA ALA A 424 15.64 -8.09 -28.37
C ALA A 424 15.51 -6.99 -27.29
N GLY A 425 14.45 -7.01 -26.50
CA GLY A 425 14.26 -6.08 -25.38
C GLY A 425 15.35 -6.21 -24.31
N GLY A 426 15.68 -7.44 -23.91
CA GLY A 426 16.78 -7.72 -22.97
C GLY A 426 18.14 -7.25 -23.48
N TYR A 427 18.44 -7.45 -24.77
CA TYR A 427 19.67 -6.98 -25.40
C TYR A 427 19.79 -5.45 -25.45
N LEU A 428 18.70 -4.74 -25.74
CA LEU A 428 18.69 -3.28 -25.73
C LEU A 428 18.91 -2.71 -24.31
N LEU A 429 18.31 -3.34 -23.29
CA LEU A 429 18.50 -2.96 -21.89
C LEU A 429 19.94 -3.14 -21.41
N THR A 430 20.57 -4.27 -21.70
CA THR A 430 21.97 -4.50 -21.29
C THR A 430 22.94 -3.55 -22.01
N ARG A 431 22.71 -3.26 -23.29
CA ARG A 431 23.53 -2.32 -24.06
C ARG A 431 23.39 -0.87 -23.58
N ALA A 432 22.20 -0.43 -23.19
CA ALA A 432 21.97 0.91 -22.67
C ALA A 432 22.75 1.18 -21.37
N GLY A 433 22.90 0.17 -20.49
CA GLY A 433 23.65 0.30 -19.24
C GLY A 433 25.16 0.51 -19.39
N HIS A 434 25.75 0.20 -20.55
CA HIS A 434 27.19 0.30 -20.78
C HIS A 434 27.64 1.67 -21.35
N SER A 435 26.70 2.55 -21.70
CA SER A 435 27.00 3.83 -22.38
C SER A 435 27.17 5.04 -21.45
N CYS A 436 27.21 4.82 -20.13
CA CYS A 436 27.32 5.87 -19.10
C CYS A 436 28.46 5.60 -18.10
N GLY A 437 29.49 4.84 -18.50
CA GLY A 437 30.70 4.55 -17.72
C GLY A 437 31.88 5.40 -18.17
#